data_AF-W4K5Z7-F1
#
_entry.id   AF-W4K5Z7-F1
#
_cell.length_a   1.000
_cell.length_b   1.000
_cell.length_c   1.000
_cell.angle_alpha   90.00
_cell.angle_beta   90.00
_cell.angle_gamma   90.00
#
_symmetry.space_group_name_H-M   'P 1'
#
loop_
_entity.id
_entity.type
_entity.pdbx_description
1 polymer ?
#
loop_
_entity_poly.entity_id
_entity_poly.type
_entity_poly.pdbx_seq_one_letter_code
_entity_poly.pdbx_strand_id
1 'polypeptide(L)'
;MAAFQDTYEAHFGAEPSILTELSRESVDKRAWTSSNSSLSRLGTVIESFPAGTSKPELSKESPVLERLRIPFNQQQARLPSDLVELQNNILSVLPTYRDLYYGQTSLETVNRVREATSLHVLSHVTKKRRRVLKNNERLAHASKNSTTLPENVQDQGFTRPSVLILLPFRSSALRWLEAIMTHTPAPNYQVENLARFRNEFGLPEGSVDKLATAEPGTYPRDHVETFKGNMDDSFRVGIKLTRKSVKLFSEFYASDIILASPLGLRLSIEKNKNADFLSSIEILIFDQMDVVTMQNWEHVEFVLSHMNKLPKDSHDTDFSRIKPWYLDGHAAYLRQSILFSTYETPETRSLFNQSLKNVAGKMRTVRHWSPVEVPEDLDQKFVQFDCSNIKDEPDKRFTYFITQILPTILKSAVQSANTVIFIPSYFDFIRVRNHFRKSSISFTVLSEDSTNQDISRARQAFFTGKRPFLLVTERFHFYRRYKIRGIRNLVFFGPPDHAQFYAEFLSYPFLDEDVEPSDVTSRVLYSKFDWFRLERIVGTKGATQLIRNGV
;
A
#
# COMPACT_ATOMS: atom_id res chain seq x y z
N MET A 1 34.38 -16.44 -18.07
CA MET A 1 33.02 -16.10 -17.58
C MET A 1 33.12 -15.91 -16.08
N ALA A 2 33.13 -14.67 -15.60
CA ALA A 2 33.11 -14.39 -14.16
C ALA A 2 31.83 -14.98 -13.58
N ALA A 3 31.94 -15.80 -12.53
CA ALA A 3 30.78 -16.38 -11.87
C ALA A 3 29.87 -15.23 -11.39
N PHE A 4 28.62 -15.22 -11.85
CA PHE A 4 27.60 -14.30 -11.34
C PHE A 4 27.59 -14.40 -9.81
N GLN A 5 27.95 -13.32 -9.12
CA GLN A 5 27.85 -13.27 -7.66
C GLN A 5 26.36 -13.44 -7.31
N ASP A 6 26.01 -14.50 -6.57
CA ASP A 6 24.62 -14.73 -6.19
C ASP A 6 24.17 -13.61 -5.25
N THR A 7 23.33 -12.71 -5.75
CA THR A 7 22.84 -11.56 -4.98
C THR A 7 22.13 -11.97 -3.69
N TYR A 8 21.57 -13.18 -3.64
CA TYR A 8 21.00 -13.74 -2.41
C TYR A 8 22.07 -13.99 -1.36
N GLU A 9 23.19 -14.64 -1.72
CA GLU A 9 24.26 -14.95 -0.76
C GLU A 9 24.99 -13.68 -0.31
N ALA A 10 25.18 -12.72 -1.22
CA ALA A 10 25.79 -11.44 -0.87
C ALA A 10 24.97 -10.63 0.15
N HIS A 11 23.63 -10.73 0.09
CA HIS A 11 22.72 -9.95 0.94
C HIS A 11 22.23 -10.72 2.19
N PHE A 12 21.86 -11.99 2.03
CA PHE A 12 21.26 -12.84 3.07
C PHE A 12 22.14 -14.04 3.46
N GLY A 13 23.41 -14.08 3.03
CA GLY A 13 24.38 -15.08 3.51
C GLY A 13 24.61 -15.00 5.02
N ALA A 14 25.47 -15.88 5.54
CA ALA A 14 25.83 -15.87 6.97
C ALA A 14 26.55 -14.56 7.38
N GLU A 15 27.36 -14.01 6.47
CA GLU A 15 28.17 -12.80 6.69
C GLU A 15 27.98 -11.80 5.53
N PRO A 16 26.87 -11.03 5.51
CA PRO A 16 26.62 -10.04 4.46
C PRO A 16 27.61 -8.88 4.54
N SER A 17 28.35 -8.62 3.46
CA SER A 17 29.38 -7.57 3.42
C SER A 17 28.83 -6.15 3.60
N ILE A 18 27.54 -5.97 3.33
CA ILE A 18 26.84 -4.69 3.47
C ILE A 18 26.44 -4.38 4.92
N LEU A 19 26.41 -5.38 5.82
CA LEU A 19 25.94 -5.24 7.20
C LEU A 19 27.08 -4.82 8.13
N THR A 20 27.68 -3.67 7.85
CA THR A 20 28.75 -3.10 8.70
C THR A 20 28.16 -2.29 9.85
N GLU A 21 28.93 -2.10 10.93
CA GLU A 21 28.56 -1.18 12.01
C GLU A 21 28.28 0.24 11.50
N LEU A 22 29.15 0.77 10.63
CA LEU A 22 28.97 2.07 9.99
C LEU A 22 27.64 2.19 9.25
N SER A 23 27.26 1.16 8.48
CA SER A 23 26.00 1.17 7.73
C SER A 23 24.77 1.18 8.67
N ARG A 24 24.81 0.38 9.74
CA ARG A 24 23.73 0.29 10.73
C ARG A 24 23.57 1.60 11.49
N GLU A 25 24.68 2.17 11.98
CA GLU A 25 24.67 3.46 12.66
C GLU A 25 24.12 4.59 11.78
N SER A 26 24.52 4.61 10.51
CA SER A 26 24.05 5.61 9.56
C SER A 26 22.55 5.51 9.35
N VAL A 27 22.03 4.30 9.20
CA VAL A 27 20.58 4.05 9.10
C VAL A 27 19.84 4.47 10.37
N ASP A 28 20.35 4.12 11.56
CA ASP A 28 19.71 4.46 12.84
C ASP A 28 19.70 5.97 13.11
N LYS A 29 20.78 6.68 12.72
CA LYS A 29 20.87 8.15 12.73
C LYS A 29 20.11 8.79 11.56
N ARG A 30 19.52 7.99 10.65
CA ARG A 30 18.81 8.43 9.44
C ARG A 30 19.69 9.27 8.50
N ALA A 31 20.99 9.01 8.50
CA ALA A 31 21.96 9.63 7.61
C ALA A 31 21.98 8.90 6.25
N TRP A 32 21.32 9.50 5.26
CA TRP A 32 21.20 8.96 3.90
C TRP A 32 21.83 9.90 2.87
N THR A 33 22.66 9.37 1.98
CA THR A 33 23.10 10.06 0.77
C THR A 33 22.12 9.74 -0.35
N SER A 34 21.47 10.76 -0.90
CA SER A 34 20.44 10.59 -1.93
C SER A 34 20.89 11.11 -3.28
N SER A 35 20.50 10.41 -4.35
CA SER A 35 20.76 10.80 -5.73
C SER A 35 19.50 10.57 -6.57
N ASN A 36 19.31 11.40 -7.59
CA ASN A 36 18.27 11.19 -8.58
C ASN A 36 18.84 10.36 -9.73
N SER A 37 18.07 9.39 -10.20
CA SER A 37 18.35 8.65 -11.44
C SER A 37 17.06 8.47 -12.22
N SER A 38 17.18 8.01 -13.47
CA SER A 38 16.03 7.72 -14.32
C SER A 38 16.09 6.26 -14.73
N LEU A 39 14.97 5.55 -14.58
CA LEU A 39 14.83 4.15 -14.91
C LEU A 39 13.63 3.99 -15.85
N SER A 40 13.86 4.16 -17.16
CA SER A 40 12.86 4.06 -18.24
C SER A 40 11.39 4.15 -17.79
N ARG A 41 10.70 3.01 -17.59
CA ARG A 41 9.26 2.96 -17.25
C ARG A 41 8.93 3.16 -15.78
N LEU A 42 9.91 3.11 -14.90
CA LEU A 42 9.78 3.58 -13.52
C LEU A 42 9.93 5.10 -13.41
N GLY A 43 10.38 5.78 -14.48
CA GLY A 43 10.53 7.22 -14.52
C GLY A 43 11.68 7.72 -13.64
N THR A 44 11.51 8.91 -13.06
CA THR A 44 12.48 9.47 -12.12
C THR A 44 12.42 8.71 -10.80
N VAL A 45 13.58 8.28 -10.31
CA VAL A 45 13.71 7.61 -9.01
C VAL A 45 14.69 8.35 -8.12
N ILE A 46 14.40 8.35 -6.83
CA ILE A 46 15.35 8.81 -5.80
C ILE A 46 15.91 7.57 -5.12
N GLU A 47 17.22 7.43 -5.19
CA GLU A 47 17.97 6.36 -4.56
C GLU A 47 18.70 6.92 -3.34
N SER A 48 18.55 6.27 -2.20
CA SER A 48 19.18 6.65 -0.93
C SER A 48 20.00 5.50 -0.38
N PHE A 49 21.25 5.78 -0.01
CA PHE A 49 22.18 4.82 0.59
C PHE A 49 22.66 5.31 1.96
N PRO A 50 23.01 4.43 2.90
CA PRO A 50 23.58 4.86 4.18
C PRO A 50 24.84 5.70 3.95
N ALA A 51 24.96 6.82 4.66
CA ALA A 51 26.11 7.72 4.50
C ALA A 51 27.44 6.98 4.69
N GLY A 52 28.43 7.26 3.84
CA GLY A 52 29.74 6.60 3.88
C GLY A 52 29.79 5.20 3.25
N THR A 53 28.70 4.73 2.63
CA THR A 53 28.68 3.48 1.85
C THR A 53 28.76 3.75 0.35
N SER A 54 29.31 2.82 -0.42
CA SER A 54 29.36 2.92 -1.88
C SER A 54 28.02 2.55 -2.52
N LYS A 55 27.66 3.24 -3.61
CA LYS A 55 26.52 2.87 -4.44
C LYS A 55 26.84 1.56 -5.18
N PRO A 56 26.10 0.46 -4.97
CA PRO A 56 26.28 -0.75 -5.76
C PRO A 56 25.85 -0.51 -7.21
N GLU A 57 26.62 -1.05 -8.16
CA GLU A 57 26.25 -1.00 -9.58
C GLU A 57 25.01 -1.88 -9.85
N LEU A 58 24.04 -1.34 -10.58
CA LEU A 58 22.90 -2.11 -11.07
C LEU A 58 23.38 -3.05 -12.20
N SER A 59 23.32 -4.36 -11.95
CA SER A 59 23.56 -5.34 -13.01
C SER A 59 22.44 -5.27 -14.05
N LYS A 60 22.80 -5.26 -15.35
CA LYS A 60 21.82 -5.27 -16.45
C LYS A 60 21.05 -6.59 -16.56
N GLU A 61 21.59 -7.67 -16.00
CA GLU A 61 20.92 -8.97 -15.99
C GLU A 61 20.23 -9.24 -14.67
N SER A 62 19.00 -9.73 -14.75
CA SER A 62 18.22 -10.16 -13.59
C SER A 62 18.68 -11.56 -13.13
N PRO A 63 19.11 -11.76 -11.88
CA PRO A 63 19.59 -13.04 -11.35
C PRO A 63 18.43 -14.01 -11.01
N VAL A 64 17.31 -13.90 -11.73
CA VAL A 64 16.17 -14.81 -11.63
C VAL A 64 16.59 -16.20 -12.12
N LEU A 65 16.20 -17.22 -11.36
CA LEU A 65 16.49 -18.61 -11.72
C LEU A 65 15.93 -18.95 -13.11
N GLU A 66 16.78 -19.50 -13.98
CA GLU A 66 16.46 -19.82 -15.38
C GLU A 66 15.15 -20.63 -15.53
N ARG A 67 14.92 -21.61 -14.64
CA ARG A 67 13.69 -22.42 -14.62
C ARG A 67 12.39 -21.61 -14.45
N LEU A 68 12.46 -20.48 -13.74
CA LEU A 68 11.33 -19.58 -13.53
C LEU A 68 11.23 -18.53 -14.65
N ARG A 69 12.34 -18.29 -15.36
CA ARG A 69 12.42 -17.34 -16.47
C ARG A 69 11.76 -17.85 -17.75
N ILE A 70 11.73 -19.16 -17.98
CA ILE A 70 11.13 -19.75 -19.20
C ILE A 70 9.61 -19.47 -19.29
N PRO A 71 8.77 -19.83 -18.29
CA PRO A 71 7.33 -19.51 -18.35
C PRO A 71 7.07 -18.00 -18.44
N PHE A 72 7.89 -17.21 -17.73
CA PHE A 72 7.79 -15.77 -17.73
C PHE A 72 8.09 -15.14 -19.10
N ASN A 73 9.17 -15.56 -19.77
CA ASN A 73 9.51 -15.06 -21.11
C ASN A 73 8.41 -15.40 -22.14
N GLN A 74 7.81 -16.59 -22.05
CA GLN A 74 6.69 -16.99 -22.91
C GLN A 74 5.46 -16.11 -22.68
N GLN A 75 5.21 -15.71 -21.42
CA GLN A 75 4.14 -14.79 -21.08
C GLN A 75 4.45 -13.38 -21.60
N GLN A 76 5.67 -12.87 -21.37
CA GLN A 76 6.10 -11.55 -21.83
C GLN A 76 6.01 -11.39 -23.33
N ALA A 77 6.28 -12.44 -24.11
CA ALA A 77 6.18 -12.42 -25.56
C ALA A 77 4.77 -12.07 -26.09
N ARG A 78 3.73 -12.16 -25.24
CA ARG A 78 2.33 -11.84 -25.58
C ARG A 78 1.92 -10.44 -25.11
N LEU A 79 2.80 -9.70 -24.44
CA LEU A 79 2.51 -8.40 -23.87
C LEU A 79 2.99 -7.26 -24.78
N PRO A 80 2.31 -6.11 -24.75
CA PRO A 80 2.83 -4.86 -25.28
C PRO A 80 4.24 -4.53 -24.77
N SER A 81 5.06 -3.89 -25.61
CA SER A 81 6.48 -3.64 -25.34
C SER A 81 6.71 -2.77 -24.10
N ASP A 82 5.83 -1.82 -23.82
CA ASP A 82 5.84 -0.95 -22.65
C ASP A 82 5.63 -1.74 -21.34
N LEU A 83 4.72 -2.73 -21.34
CA LEU A 83 4.50 -3.59 -20.18
C LEU A 83 5.66 -4.57 -19.95
N VAL A 84 6.27 -5.07 -21.03
CA VAL A 84 7.49 -5.90 -20.94
C VAL A 84 8.64 -5.10 -20.34
N GLU A 85 8.83 -3.86 -20.80
CA GLU A 85 9.86 -2.97 -20.28
C GLU A 85 9.66 -2.64 -18.80
N LEU A 86 8.42 -2.37 -18.38
CA LEU A 86 8.07 -2.17 -16.97
C LEU A 86 8.45 -3.38 -16.12
N GLN A 87 8.06 -4.58 -16.53
CA GLN A 87 8.41 -5.80 -15.80
C GLN A 87 9.92 -6.01 -15.71
N ASN A 88 10.65 -5.74 -16.79
CA ASN A 88 12.10 -5.85 -16.82
C ASN A 88 12.78 -4.84 -15.90
N ASN A 89 12.27 -3.60 -15.81
CA ASN A 89 12.77 -2.59 -14.87
C ASN A 89 12.49 -2.99 -13.41
N ILE A 90 11.32 -3.57 -13.11
CA ILE A 90 11.05 -4.10 -11.77
C ILE A 90 12.02 -5.24 -11.44
N LEU A 91 12.24 -6.16 -12.39
CA LEU A 91 13.14 -7.29 -12.22
C LEU A 91 14.64 -6.95 -12.25
N SER A 92 15.03 -5.73 -12.63
CA SER A 92 16.39 -5.23 -12.44
C SER A 92 16.60 -4.62 -11.05
N VAL A 93 15.54 -4.08 -10.44
CA VAL A 93 15.60 -3.45 -9.11
C VAL A 93 15.42 -4.46 -7.99
N LEU A 94 14.38 -5.30 -8.04
CA LEU A 94 14.03 -6.18 -6.92
C LEU A 94 15.16 -7.13 -6.48
N PRO A 95 15.95 -7.73 -7.40
CA PRO A 95 17.01 -8.66 -6.99
C PRO A 95 18.23 -8.01 -6.34
N THR A 96 18.32 -6.68 -6.29
CA THR A 96 19.32 -5.98 -5.48
C THR A 96 18.94 -5.96 -3.99
N TYR A 97 17.77 -6.50 -3.62
CA TYR A 97 17.23 -6.54 -2.26
C TYR A 97 17.13 -5.18 -1.56
N ARG A 98 17.16 -4.08 -2.32
CA ARG A 98 16.91 -2.73 -1.82
C ARG A 98 15.42 -2.53 -1.60
N ASP A 99 15.10 -1.66 -0.66
CA ASP A 99 13.70 -1.25 -0.46
C ASP A 99 13.22 -0.49 -1.69
N LEU A 100 11.99 -0.74 -2.11
CA LEU A 100 11.36 -0.09 -3.25
C LEU A 100 10.03 0.49 -2.81
N TYR A 101 9.83 1.79 -3.05
CA TYR A 101 8.51 2.42 -2.99
C TYR A 101 8.07 2.90 -4.37
N TYR A 102 7.16 2.13 -4.97
CA TYR A 102 6.55 2.43 -6.27
C TYR A 102 5.15 3.04 -6.04
N GLY A 103 5.13 4.36 -5.86
CA GLY A 103 3.94 5.16 -5.55
C GLY A 103 3.19 5.67 -6.79
N GLN A 104 3.18 4.91 -7.87
CA GLN A 104 2.56 5.28 -9.15
C GLN A 104 1.93 4.10 -9.89
N THR A 105 1.49 3.10 -9.12
CA THR A 105 0.81 1.93 -9.68
C THR A 105 -0.48 2.37 -10.37
N SER A 106 -0.75 1.87 -11.57
CA SER A 106 -1.98 2.15 -12.31
C SER A 106 -2.83 0.89 -12.47
N LEU A 107 -4.11 1.06 -12.80
CA LEU A 107 -5.02 -0.07 -13.05
C LEU A 107 -4.55 -0.96 -14.22
N GLU A 108 -3.85 -0.38 -15.18
CA GLU A 108 -3.29 -1.06 -16.36
C GLU A 108 -2.05 -1.87 -16.01
N THR A 109 -1.24 -1.38 -15.08
CA THR A 109 0.10 -1.91 -14.78
C THR A 109 0.12 -2.84 -13.57
N VAL A 110 -0.81 -2.70 -12.63
CA VAL A 110 -0.82 -3.38 -11.32
C VAL A 110 -0.62 -4.89 -11.43
N ASN A 111 -1.31 -5.57 -12.37
CA ASN A 111 -1.18 -7.02 -12.52
C ASN A 111 0.21 -7.42 -13.01
N ARG A 112 0.82 -6.62 -13.89
CA ARG A 112 2.18 -6.86 -14.40
C ARG A 112 3.24 -6.64 -13.35
N VAL A 113 3.04 -5.65 -12.48
CA VAL A 113 3.88 -5.42 -11.30
C VAL A 113 3.81 -6.63 -10.36
N ARG A 114 2.61 -7.12 -10.02
CA ARG A 114 2.43 -8.33 -9.18
C ARG A 114 3.09 -9.57 -9.78
N GLU A 115 2.96 -9.78 -11.09
CA GLU A 115 3.60 -10.89 -11.79
C GLU A 115 5.14 -10.81 -11.70
N ALA A 116 5.73 -9.64 -11.95
CA ALA A 116 7.18 -9.46 -11.81
C ALA A 116 7.65 -9.63 -10.35
N THR A 117 6.91 -9.10 -9.38
CA THR A 117 7.25 -9.22 -7.96
C THR A 117 7.08 -10.64 -7.43
N SER A 118 6.04 -11.37 -7.84
CA SER A 118 5.85 -12.77 -7.46
C SER A 118 6.97 -13.66 -8.00
N LEU A 119 7.51 -13.38 -9.19
CA LEU A 119 8.69 -14.06 -9.72
C LEU A 119 9.92 -13.88 -8.81
N HIS A 120 10.15 -12.66 -8.34
CA HIS A 120 11.22 -12.35 -7.37
C HIS A 120 11.04 -13.14 -6.06
N VAL A 121 9.82 -13.16 -5.52
CA VAL A 121 9.46 -13.93 -4.32
C VAL A 121 9.74 -15.43 -4.50
N LEU A 122 9.29 -16.01 -5.62
CA LEU A 122 9.51 -17.42 -5.92
C LEU A 122 10.98 -17.76 -6.08
N SER A 123 11.75 -16.87 -6.71
CA SER A 123 13.21 -16.99 -6.84
C SER A 123 13.88 -17.00 -5.46
N HIS A 124 13.55 -16.01 -4.61
CA HIS A 124 14.08 -15.89 -3.25
C HIS A 124 13.79 -17.14 -2.39
N VAL A 125 12.53 -17.55 -2.29
CA VAL A 125 12.15 -18.74 -1.49
C VAL A 125 12.82 -20.02 -2.03
N THR A 126 12.92 -20.15 -3.37
CA THR A 126 13.62 -21.28 -3.98
C THR A 126 15.09 -21.32 -3.58
N LYS A 127 15.80 -20.18 -3.69
CA LYS A 127 17.23 -20.09 -3.36
C LYS A 127 17.47 -20.45 -1.90
N LYS A 128 16.71 -19.85 -0.98
CA LYS A 128 16.74 -20.15 0.46
C LYS A 128 16.54 -21.64 0.73
N ARG A 129 15.48 -22.25 0.17
CA ARG A 129 15.20 -23.67 0.38
C ARG A 129 16.29 -24.59 -0.19
N ARG A 130 16.83 -24.27 -1.37
CA ARG A 130 17.91 -25.06 -1.98
C ARG A 130 19.15 -25.09 -1.08
N ARG A 131 19.49 -23.96 -0.45
CA ARG A 131 20.59 -23.87 0.51
C ARG A 131 20.36 -24.79 1.71
N VAL A 132 19.18 -24.69 2.33
CA VAL A 132 18.79 -25.53 3.47
C VAL A 132 18.88 -27.01 3.16
N LEU A 133 18.36 -27.44 2.00
CA LEU A 133 18.42 -28.85 1.59
C LEU A 133 19.86 -29.33 1.36
N LYS A 134 20.70 -28.52 0.70
CA LYS A 134 22.11 -28.86 0.47
C LYS A 134 22.87 -29.02 1.80
N ASN A 135 22.62 -28.14 2.77
CA ASN A 135 23.24 -28.25 4.09
C ASN A 135 22.69 -29.42 4.90
N ASN A 136 21.39 -29.74 4.79
CA ASN A 136 20.84 -30.97 5.38
C ASN A 136 21.56 -32.22 4.84
N GLU A 137 21.78 -32.29 3.53
CA GLU A 137 22.51 -33.39 2.88
C GLU A 137 23.96 -33.47 3.40
N ARG A 138 24.65 -32.33 3.50
CA ARG A 138 26.02 -32.27 4.05
C ARG A 138 26.09 -32.75 5.50
N LEU A 139 25.15 -32.31 6.35
CA LEU A 139 25.08 -32.72 7.75
C LEU A 139 24.76 -34.20 7.90
N ALA A 140 23.81 -34.71 7.12
CA ALA A 140 23.47 -36.13 7.09
C ALA A 140 24.64 -37.00 6.63
N HIS A 141 25.39 -36.56 5.61
CA HIS A 141 26.60 -37.25 5.16
C HIS A 141 27.70 -37.25 6.23
N ALA A 142 27.94 -36.11 6.89
CA ALA A 142 28.95 -36.02 7.94
C ALA A 142 28.61 -36.92 9.13
N SER A 143 27.34 -36.92 9.56
CA SER A 143 26.85 -37.77 10.64
C SER A 143 26.94 -39.26 10.31
N LYS A 144 26.60 -39.67 9.08
CA LYS A 144 26.69 -41.08 8.64
C LYS A 144 28.13 -41.58 8.53
N ASN A 145 29.05 -40.71 8.13
CA ASN A 145 30.45 -41.08 7.88
C ASN A 145 31.36 -40.79 9.08
N SER A 146 30.81 -40.34 10.22
CA SER A 146 31.56 -39.93 11.42
C SER A 146 32.71 -38.94 11.11
N THR A 147 32.53 -38.09 10.10
CA THR A 147 33.50 -37.04 9.74
C THR A 147 33.21 -35.77 10.53
N THR A 148 34.17 -34.85 10.56
CA THR A 148 33.98 -33.53 11.18
C THR A 148 32.74 -32.83 10.64
N LEU A 149 31.98 -32.21 11.53
CA LEU A 149 30.77 -31.47 11.16
C LEU A 149 31.16 -30.31 10.23
N PRO A 150 30.42 -30.06 9.13
CA PRO A 150 30.74 -28.98 8.23
C PRO A 150 30.61 -27.62 8.92
N GLU A 151 31.68 -26.83 8.91
CA GLU A 151 31.62 -25.41 9.25
C GLU A 151 30.83 -24.66 8.15
N ASN A 152 30.17 -23.55 8.50
CA ASN A 152 29.35 -22.70 7.62
C ASN A 152 28.00 -23.30 7.16
N VAL A 153 27.24 -23.86 8.12
CA VAL A 153 25.88 -24.36 7.90
C VAL A 153 24.79 -23.40 8.42
N GLN A 154 25.15 -22.17 8.77
CA GLN A 154 24.23 -21.12 9.19
C GLN A 154 23.42 -20.58 8.00
N ASP A 155 22.27 -21.18 7.74
CA ASP A 155 21.43 -20.90 6.57
C ASP A 155 19.96 -20.65 6.89
N GLN A 156 19.58 -20.68 8.17
CA GLN A 156 18.22 -20.51 8.64
C GLN A 156 18.01 -19.18 9.37
N GLY A 157 16.75 -18.78 9.47
CA GLY A 157 16.29 -17.84 10.49
C GLY A 157 15.63 -18.60 11.64
N PHE A 158 15.11 -17.86 12.62
CA PHE A 158 14.33 -18.40 13.74
C PHE A 158 13.07 -19.14 13.33
N THR A 159 12.45 -18.75 12.22
CA THR A 159 11.22 -19.35 11.73
C THR A 159 11.28 -19.51 10.23
N ARG A 160 10.44 -20.40 9.71
CA ARG A 160 10.40 -20.74 8.29
C ARG A 160 9.88 -19.60 7.40
N PRO A 161 8.80 -18.87 7.74
CA PRO A 161 8.30 -17.78 6.91
C PRO A 161 9.40 -16.76 6.64
N SER A 162 9.65 -16.50 5.36
CA SER A 162 10.62 -15.48 4.94
C SER A 162 10.00 -14.37 4.11
N VAL A 163 8.75 -14.53 3.68
CA VAL A 163 8.04 -13.53 2.89
C VAL A 163 6.69 -13.23 3.53
N LEU A 164 6.39 -11.95 3.70
CA LEU A 164 5.09 -11.45 4.12
C LEU A 164 4.51 -10.56 3.01
N ILE A 165 3.28 -10.84 2.59
CA ILE A 165 2.52 -10.02 1.63
C ILE A 165 1.29 -9.46 2.35
N LEU A 166 1.31 -8.15 2.61
CA LEU A 166 0.23 -7.39 3.23
C LEU A 166 -0.69 -6.78 2.18
N LEU A 167 -1.99 -7.00 2.32
CA LEU A 167 -3.01 -6.66 1.33
C LEU A 167 -4.30 -6.14 1.98
N PRO A 168 -5.09 -5.30 1.29
CA PRO A 168 -6.31 -4.74 1.86
C PRO A 168 -7.45 -5.76 1.99
N PHE A 169 -7.67 -6.60 0.96
CA PHE A 169 -8.88 -7.44 0.83
C PHE A 169 -8.56 -8.86 0.37
N ARG A 170 -9.50 -9.79 0.62
CA ARG A 170 -9.42 -11.16 0.10
C ARG A 170 -9.34 -11.22 -1.43
N SER A 171 -10.04 -10.34 -2.14
CA SER A 171 -9.93 -10.23 -3.61
C SER A 171 -8.52 -9.85 -4.05
N SER A 172 -7.80 -9.03 -3.28
CA SER A 172 -6.40 -8.71 -3.53
C SER A 172 -5.49 -9.92 -3.27
N ALA A 173 -5.76 -10.68 -2.22
CA ALA A 173 -5.04 -11.94 -1.95
C ALA A 173 -5.25 -12.98 -3.07
N LEU A 174 -6.45 -13.08 -3.62
CA LEU A 174 -6.72 -13.91 -4.79
C LEU A 174 -5.90 -13.48 -6.01
N ARG A 175 -5.86 -12.17 -6.33
CA ARG A 175 -5.03 -11.63 -7.42
C ARG A 175 -3.54 -11.90 -7.24
N TRP A 176 -3.05 -11.88 -6.00
CA TRP A 176 -1.66 -12.24 -5.69
C TRP A 176 -1.39 -13.74 -5.84
N LEU A 177 -2.33 -14.60 -5.46
CA LEU A 177 -2.22 -16.04 -5.72
C LEU A 177 -2.20 -16.32 -7.23
N GLU A 178 -3.06 -15.65 -8.01
CA GLU A 178 -3.08 -15.76 -9.46
C GLU A 178 -1.73 -15.33 -10.08
N ALA A 179 -1.13 -14.23 -9.59
CA ALA A 179 0.20 -13.81 -10.01
C ALA A 179 1.29 -14.85 -9.67
N ILE A 180 1.21 -15.53 -8.53
CA ILE A 180 2.12 -16.65 -8.20
C ILE A 180 1.90 -17.84 -9.15
N MET A 181 0.64 -18.09 -9.53
CA MET A 181 0.26 -19.19 -10.41
C MET A 181 0.74 -19.00 -11.86
N THR A 182 0.95 -17.77 -12.33
CA THR A 182 1.51 -17.53 -13.68
C THR A 182 2.90 -18.15 -13.86
N HIS A 183 3.68 -18.22 -12.77
CA HIS A 183 5.03 -18.82 -12.75
C HIS A 183 5.05 -20.28 -12.30
N THR A 184 3.90 -20.81 -11.90
CA THR A 184 3.73 -22.21 -11.47
C THR A 184 2.60 -22.89 -12.27
N PRO A 185 2.70 -22.95 -13.61
CA PRO A 185 1.64 -23.48 -14.46
C PRO A 185 1.52 -25.01 -14.37
N ALA A 186 0.29 -25.51 -14.50
CA ALA A 186 0.02 -26.93 -14.71
C ALA A 186 0.50 -27.37 -16.12
N PRO A 187 0.88 -28.66 -16.32
CA PRO A 187 0.95 -29.74 -15.34
C PRO A 187 2.26 -29.76 -14.51
N ASN A 188 3.19 -28.83 -14.77
CA ASN A 188 4.50 -28.81 -14.12
C ASN A 188 4.42 -28.55 -12.60
N TYR A 189 3.37 -27.84 -12.19
CA TYR A 189 3.08 -27.54 -10.80
C TYR A 189 1.64 -27.94 -10.42
N GLN A 190 1.49 -28.46 -9.20
CA GLN A 190 0.20 -28.74 -8.58
C GLN A 190 -0.10 -27.69 -7.49
N VAL A 191 -1.30 -27.09 -7.52
CA VAL A 191 -1.75 -26.20 -6.45
C VAL A 191 -2.73 -26.95 -5.57
N GLU A 192 -2.31 -27.29 -4.36
CA GLU A 192 -3.12 -28.01 -3.37
C GLU A 192 -4.04 -27.03 -2.64
N ASN A 193 -5.28 -27.45 -2.34
CA ASN A 193 -6.33 -26.64 -1.69
C ASN A 193 -6.82 -25.40 -2.48
N LEU A 194 -6.59 -25.35 -3.81
CA LEU A 194 -7.02 -24.23 -4.64
C LEU A 194 -8.55 -24.01 -4.63
N ALA A 195 -9.34 -25.09 -4.68
CA ALA A 195 -10.80 -24.99 -4.65
C ALA A 195 -11.29 -24.35 -3.33
N ARG A 196 -10.76 -24.80 -2.19
CA ARG A 196 -11.02 -24.19 -0.88
C ARG A 196 -10.64 -22.70 -0.87
N PHE A 197 -9.48 -22.36 -1.41
CA PHE A 197 -9.02 -20.97 -1.47
C PHE A 197 -9.97 -20.10 -2.28
N ARG A 198 -10.38 -20.54 -3.48
CA ARG A 198 -11.34 -19.81 -4.31
C ARG A 198 -12.69 -19.63 -3.63
N ASN A 199 -13.13 -20.60 -2.85
CA ASN A 199 -14.39 -20.49 -2.11
C ASN A 199 -14.30 -19.51 -0.91
N GLU A 200 -13.16 -19.48 -0.18
CA GLU A 200 -12.98 -18.60 0.98
C GLU A 200 -12.61 -17.14 0.60
N PHE A 201 -11.86 -16.97 -0.50
CA PHE A 201 -11.33 -15.67 -0.94
C PHE A 201 -12.07 -15.08 -2.15
N GLY A 202 -12.82 -15.90 -2.87
CA GLY A 202 -13.74 -15.45 -3.90
C GLY A 202 -15.07 -15.00 -3.29
N LEU A 203 -15.99 -14.66 -4.20
CA LEU A 203 -17.37 -14.40 -3.83
C LEU A 203 -18.10 -15.73 -3.54
N PRO A 204 -19.05 -15.76 -2.59
CA PRO A 204 -19.87 -16.95 -2.34
C PRO A 204 -20.55 -17.45 -3.61
N GLU A 205 -20.71 -18.77 -3.75
CA GLU A 205 -21.43 -19.35 -4.88
C GLU A 205 -22.85 -18.76 -5.00
N GLY A 206 -23.25 -18.39 -6.22
CA GLY A 206 -24.54 -17.76 -6.50
C GLY A 206 -24.63 -16.26 -6.18
N SER A 207 -23.59 -15.66 -5.59
CA SER A 207 -23.57 -14.20 -5.39
C SER A 207 -23.19 -13.46 -6.67
N VAL A 208 -23.88 -12.34 -6.91
CA VAL A 208 -23.64 -11.45 -8.05
C VAL A 208 -22.84 -10.26 -7.56
N ASP A 209 -21.68 -10.03 -8.19
CA ASP A 209 -20.89 -8.83 -7.97
C ASP A 209 -21.57 -7.63 -8.65
N LYS A 210 -22.33 -6.86 -7.86
CA LYS A 210 -23.08 -5.70 -8.37
C LYS A 210 -22.20 -4.67 -9.07
N LEU A 211 -20.93 -4.54 -8.68
CA LEU A 211 -20.03 -3.57 -9.31
C LEU A 211 -19.50 -4.11 -10.63
N ALA A 212 -19.10 -5.39 -10.67
CA ALA A 212 -18.56 -6.00 -11.88
C ALA A 212 -19.63 -6.31 -12.94
N THR A 213 -20.89 -6.54 -12.55
CA THR A 213 -21.99 -6.82 -13.48
C THR A 213 -22.82 -5.60 -13.86
N ALA A 214 -22.56 -4.43 -13.28
CA ALA A 214 -23.24 -3.21 -13.67
C ALA A 214 -22.89 -2.82 -15.11
N GLU A 215 -23.79 -2.10 -15.77
CA GLU A 215 -23.53 -1.59 -17.12
C GLU A 215 -22.25 -0.71 -17.12
N PRO A 216 -21.38 -0.84 -18.14
CA PRO A 216 -20.17 -0.03 -18.24
C PRO A 216 -20.48 1.47 -18.10
N GLY A 217 -19.76 2.15 -17.19
CA GLY A 217 -19.97 3.57 -16.90
C GLY A 217 -20.93 3.87 -15.74
N THR A 218 -21.62 2.86 -15.19
CA THR A 218 -22.46 3.03 -13.99
C THR A 218 -21.63 3.51 -12.79
N TYR A 219 -20.48 2.87 -12.59
CA TYR A 219 -19.53 3.18 -11.53
C TYR A 219 -18.16 3.56 -12.14
N PRO A 220 -17.40 4.44 -11.49
CA PRO A 220 -16.01 4.72 -11.87
C PRO A 220 -15.15 3.45 -11.91
N ARG A 221 -14.25 3.37 -12.89
CA ARG A 221 -13.44 2.17 -13.14
C ARG A 221 -12.53 1.82 -11.95
N ASP A 222 -11.96 2.81 -11.27
CA ASP A 222 -11.14 2.63 -10.08
C ASP A 222 -11.94 2.04 -8.91
N HIS A 223 -13.19 2.50 -8.73
CA HIS A 223 -14.10 1.97 -7.72
C HIS A 223 -14.42 0.49 -8.00
N VAL A 224 -14.76 0.14 -9.24
CA VAL A 224 -15.02 -1.25 -9.64
C VAL A 224 -13.77 -2.12 -9.44
N GLU A 225 -12.59 -1.71 -9.92
CA GLU A 225 -11.37 -2.51 -9.81
C GLU A 225 -10.86 -2.71 -8.37
N THR A 226 -11.15 -1.75 -7.49
CA THR A 226 -10.80 -1.82 -6.07
C THR A 226 -11.70 -2.78 -5.32
N PHE A 227 -13.01 -2.72 -5.58
CA PHE A 227 -14.04 -3.39 -4.77
C PHE A 227 -14.69 -4.61 -5.42
N LYS A 228 -14.39 -4.93 -6.68
CA LYS A 228 -14.84 -6.19 -7.27
C LYS A 228 -14.27 -7.39 -6.51
N GLY A 229 -15.09 -8.41 -6.34
CA GLY A 229 -14.78 -9.60 -5.56
C GLY A 229 -15.01 -9.45 -4.06
N ASN A 230 -14.37 -10.32 -3.28
CA ASN A 230 -14.54 -10.36 -1.84
C ASN A 230 -13.73 -9.26 -1.12
N MET A 231 -14.44 -8.29 -0.54
CA MET A 231 -13.88 -7.13 0.16
C MET A 231 -13.59 -7.37 1.66
N ASP A 232 -13.70 -8.61 2.15
CA ASP A 232 -13.34 -8.94 3.54
C ASP A 232 -11.86 -8.61 3.80
N ASP A 233 -11.61 -7.79 4.82
CA ASP A 233 -10.30 -7.29 5.23
C ASP A 233 -9.76 -8.03 6.47
N SER A 234 -10.37 -9.15 6.85
CA SER A 234 -9.95 -10.03 7.94
C SER A 234 -9.60 -11.41 7.40
N PHE A 235 -8.35 -11.56 6.95
CA PHE A 235 -7.87 -12.83 6.42
C PHE A 235 -6.37 -13.02 6.67
N ARG A 236 -5.97 -14.28 6.62
CA ARG A 236 -4.57 -14.71 6.69
C ARG A 236 -4.44 -16.14 6.20
N VAL A 237 -3.37 -16.43 5.47
CA VAL A 237 -3.12 -17.77 4.92
C VAL A 237 -1.63 -17.99 4.73
N GLY A 238 -1.14 -19.14 5.18
CA GLY A 238 0.22 -19.59 4.93
C GLY A 238 0.31 -20.39 3.63
N ILE A 239 1.34 -20.12 2.84
CA ILE A 239 1.63 -20.81 1.58
C ILE A 239 2.99 -21.48 1.71
N LYS A 240 3.02 -22.79 1.44
CA LYS A 240 4.25 -23.59 1.42
C LYS A 240 4.57 -24.00 0.00
N LEU A 241 5.79 -23.70 -0.42
CA LEU A 241 6.30 -24.08 -1.74
C LEU A 241 7.07 -25.39 -1.63
N THR A 242 6.90 -26.27 -2.62
CA THR A 242 7.73 -27.47 -2.80
C THR A 242 8.39 -27.42 -4.18
N ARG A 243 9.08 -28.49 -4.59
CA ARG A 243 9.75 -28.52 -5.90
C ARG A 243 8.75 -28.39 -7.07
N LYS A 244 7.54 -28.93 -6.91
CA LYS A 244 6.49 -29.01 -7.94
C LYS A 244 5.08 -28.76 -7.39
N SER A 245 4.93 -28.25 -6.17
CA SER A 245 3.61 -27.92 -5.62
C SER A 245 3.59 -26.64 -4.81
N VAL A 246 2.44 -25.99 -4.82
CA VAL A 246 2.08 -24.83 -4.00
C VAL A 246 0.98 -25.30 -3.05
N LYS A 247 1.27 -25.40 -1.75
CA LYS A 247 0.31 -25.84 -0.73
C LYS A 247 -0.27 -24.64 0.00
N LEU A 248 -1.56 -24.40 -0.21
CA LEU A 248 -2.30 -23.34 0.48
C LEU A 248 -2.80 -23.83 1.85
N PHE A 249 -3.04 -22.90 2.77
CA PHE A 249 -3.47 -23.16 4.15
C PHE A 249 -2.46 -23.98 4.98
N SER A 250 -1.17 -23.75 4.74
CA SER A 250 -0.14 -24.26 5.66
C SER A 250 -0.13 -23.44 6.94
N GLU A 251 0.05 -24.10 8.08
CA GLU A 251 0.36 -23.42 9.35
C GLU A 251 1.56 -22.47 9.19
N PHE A 252 1.56 -21.34 9.90
CA PHE A 252 2.55 -20.28 9.66
C PHE A 252 3.99 -20.77 9.81
N TYR A 253 4.33 -21.46 10.90
CA TYR A 253 5.68 -22.00 11.12
C TYR A 253 6.10 -23.07 10.08
N ALA A 254 5.16 -23.63 9.32
CA ALA A 254 5.41 -24.57 8.23
C ALA A 254 5.33 -23.93 6.83
N SER A 255 4.95 -22.65 6.74
CA SER A 255 4.80 -21.89 5.50
C SER A 255 6.09 -21.17 5.10
N ASP A 256 6.24 -20.87 3.82
CA ASP A 256 7.35 -20.06 3.31
C ASP A 256 6.92 -18.60 3.08
N ILE A 257 5.65 -18.40 2.68
CA ILE A 257 5.02 -17.10 2.42
C ILE A 257 3.77 -16.97 3.30
N ILE A 258 3.60 -15.82 3.94
CA ILE A 258 2.35 -15.44 4.62
C ILE A 258 1.66 -14.38 3.77
N LEU A 259 0.39 -14.61 3.46
CA LEU A 259 -0.49 -13.67 2.75
C LEU A 259 -1.60 -13.26 3.72
N ALA A 260 -1.70 -11.98 4.06
CA ALA A 260 -2.63 -11.54 5.10
C ALA A 260 -3.03 -10.07 4.98
N SER A 261 -4.14 -9.71 5.61
CA SER A 261 -4.45 -8.31 5.90
C SER A 261 -3.79 -7.86 7.20
N PRO A 262 -3.56 -6.54 7.39
CA PRO A 262 -3.08 -6.00 8.66
C PRO A 262 -3.97 -6.38 9.85
N LEU A 263 -5.30 -6.26 9.68
CA LEU A 263 -6.29 -6.65 10.70
C LEU A 263 -6.21 -8.16 10.99
N GLY A 264 -6.15 -9.00 9.96
CA GLY A 264 -6.08 -10.46 10.12
C GLY A 264 -4.85 -10.91 10.93
N LEU A 265 -3.70 -10.27 10.72
CA LEU A 265 -2.51 -10.53 11.52
C LEU A 265 -2.63 -9.99 12.95
N ARG A 266 -3.13 -8.76 13.13
CA ARG A 266 -3.32 -8.19 14.47
C ARG A 266 -4.19 -9.11 15.34
N LEU A 267 -5.35 -9.52 14.83
CA LEU A 267 -6.24 -10.45 15.53
C LEU A 267 -5.55 -11.78 15.87
N SER A 268 -4.72 -12.29 14.95
CA SER A 268 -3.96 -13.53 15.18
C SER A 268 -2.91 -13.37 16.28
N ILE A 269 -2.19 -12.25 16.28
CA ILE A 269 -1.14 -11.95 17.27
C ILE A 269 -1.75 -11.71 18.65
N GLU A 270 -2.83 -10.92 18.74
CA GLU A 270 -3.51 -10.65 20.01
C GLU A 270 -4.13 -11.93 20.60
N LYS A 271 -4.74 -12.78 19.75
CA LYS A 271 -5.30 -14.06 20.18
C LYS A 271 -4.24 -15.02 20.72
N ASN A 272 -3.12 -15.16 20.02
CA ASN A 272 -2.08 -16.13 20.36
C ASN A 272 -1.01 -15.55 21.32
N LYS A 273 -1.02 -14.23 21.55
CA LYS A 273 0.01 -13.46 22.26
C LYS A 273 1.44 -13.70 21.75
N ASN A 274 1.56 -14.14 20.49
CA ASN A 274 2.79 -14.56 19.86
C ASN A 274 2.82 -14.04 18.41
N ALA A 275 3.97 -13.49 18.02
CA ALA A 275 4.24 -13.00 16.67
C ALA A 275 5.56 -13.56 16.09
N ASP A 276 6.09 -14.65 16.66
CA ASP A 276 7.41 -15.19 16.34
C ASP A 276 7.50 -15.66 14.89
N PHE A 277 6.39 -16.02 14.26
CA PHE A 277 6.30 -16.30 12.83
C PHE A 277 6.70 -15.10 11.93
N LEU A 278 6.83 -13.89 12.49
CA LEU A 278 7.33 -12.69 11.81
C LEU A 278 8.82 -12.37 12.09
N SER A 279 9.50 -13.18 12.91
CA SER A 279 10.90 -12.98 13.29
C SER A 279 11.86 -13.07 12.09
N SER A 280 11.54 -13.93 11.12
CA SER A 280 12.45 -14.31 10.03
C SER A 280 12.06 -13.78 8.65
N ILE A 281 11.18 -12.77 8.60
CA ILE A 281 10.78 -12.14 7.33
C ILE A 281 11.98 -11.43 6.70
N GLU A 282 12.37 -11.89 5.51
CA GLU A 282 13.44 -11.36 4.65
C GLU A 282 12.85 -10.41 3.58
N ILE A 283 11.61 -10.65 3.12
CA ILE A 283 10.88 -9.79 2.17
C ILE A 283 9.51 -9.41 2.73
N LEU A 284 9.24 -8.11 2.83
CA LEU A 284 7.91 -7.54 3.03
C LEU A 284 7.42 -6.98 1.69
N ILE A 285 6.24 -7.41 1.26
CA ILE A 285 5.48 -6.77 0.19
C ILE A 285 4.25 -6.14 0.81
N PHE A 286 4.00 -4.88 0.47
CA PHE A 286 2.81 -4.17 0.88
C PHE A 286 2.18 -3.55 -0.37
N ASP A 287 1.08 -4.14 -0.83
CA ASP A 287 0.42 -3.72 -2.06
C ASP A 287 -0.91 -3.00 -1.77
N GLN A 288 -1.26 -2.06 -2.65
CA GLN A 288 -2.43 -1.17 -2.54
C GLN A 288 -2.48 -0.39 -1.23
N MET A 289 -1.36 0.26 -0.87
CA MET A 289 -1.28 1.04 0.36
C MET A 289 -2.28 2.20 0.41
N ASP A 290 -2.61 2.80 -0.74
CA ASP A 290 -3.68 3.79 -0.90
C ASP A 290 -5.04 3.28 -0.40
N VAL A 291 -5.36 2.00 -0.68
CA VAL A 291 -6.59 1.37 -0.17
C VAL A 291 -6.49 1.13 1.34
N VAL A 292 -5.34 0.68 1.83
CA VAL A 292 -5.15 0.41 3.27
C VAL A 292 -5.17 1.69 4.11
N THR A 293 -4.80 2.85 3.55
CA THR A 293 -4.98 4.14 4.24
C THR A 293 -6.45 4.47 4.50
N MET A 294 -7.39 3.89 3.74
CA MET A 294 -8.85 4.00 3.98
C MET A 294 -9.39 2.94 4.96
N GLN A 295 -8.53 2.09 5.51
CA GLN A 295 -8.84 1.14 6.59
C GLN A 295 -8.42 1.75 7.94
N ASN A 296 -7.86 0.95 8.85
CA ASN A 296 -7.26 1.45 10.09
C ASN A 296 -5.74 1.28 10.02
N TRP A 297 -5.03 2.41 9.88
CA TRP A 297 -3.57 2.43 9.76
C TRP A 297 -2.85 1.91 11.02
N GLU A 298 -3.48 1.98 12.20
CA GLU A 298 -2.89 1.43 13.44
C GLU A 298 -2.66 -0.09 13.33
N HIS A 299 -3.44 -0.81 12.52
CA HIS A 299 -3.21 -2.23 12.29
C HIS A 299 -1.89 -2.48 11.55
N VAL A 300 -1.51 -1.59 10.64
CA VAL A 300 -0.23 -1.64 9.93
C VAL A 300 0.91 -1.37 10.91
N GLU A 301 0.83 -0.28 11.67
CA GLU A 301 1.84 0.09 12.68
C GLU A 301 2.03 -1.04 13.70
N PHE A 302 0.93 -1.63 14.15
CA PHE A 302 0.96 -2.80 15.05
C PHE A 302 1.74 -3.96 14.43
N VAL A 303 1.39 -4.40 13.21
CA VAL A 303 2.08 -5.54 12.57
C VAL A 303 3.56 -5.24 12.38
N LEU A 304 3.91 -4.06 11.86
CA LEU A 304 5.30 -3.67 11.63
C LEU A 304 6.12 -3.60 12.92
N SER A 305 5.50 -3.18 14.03
CA SER A 305 6.18 -3.15 15.34
C SER A 305 6.54 -4.54 15.87
N HIS A 306 5.88 -5.60 15.40
CA HIS A 306 6.16 -7.00 15.76
C HIS A 306 7.08 -7.72 14.76
N MET A 307 7.38 -7.11 13.62
CA MET A 307 8.25 -7.73 12.61
C MET A 307 9.72 -7.77 13.02
N ASN A 308 10.39 -8.87 12.67
CA ASN A 308 11.82 -9.10 12.91
C ASN A 308 12.25 -8.90 14.38
N LYS A 309 11.35 -9.14 15.32
CA LYS A 309 11.70 -9.26 16.74
C LYS A 309 12.33 -10.62 17.00
N LEU A 310 13.19 -10.69 18.01
CA LEU A 310 13.67 -11.96 18.54
C LEU A 310 12.46 -12.78 19.00
N PRO A 311 12.36 -14.05 18.62
CA PRO A 311 11.24 -14.89 19.01
C PRO A 311 11.24 -15.11 20.53
N LYS A 312 10.05 -15.30 21.10
CA LYS A 312 9.89 -15.64 22.52
C LYS A 312 10.05 -17.13 22.77
N ASP A 313 9.57 -17.96 21.85
CA ASP A 313 9.65 -19.42 21.93
C ASP A 313 10.67 -19.97 20.91
N SER A 314 11.22 -21.15 21.17
CA SER A 314 12.26 -21.76 20.31
C SER A 314 11.72 -22.42 19.04
N HIS A 315 10.46 -22.86 19.01
CA HIS A 315 9.81 -23.52 17.85
C HIS A 315 10.65 -24.63 17.19
N ASP A 316 11.34 -25.45 18.00
CA ASP A 316 12.25 -26.52 17.54
C ASP A 316 13.42 -26.04 16.66
N THR A 317 13.83 -24.78 16.82
CA THR A 317 14.90 -24.18 16.02
C THR A 317 16.27 -24.72 16.42
N ASP A 318 17.05 -25.15 15.42
CA ASP A 318 18.46 -25.47 15.57
C ASP A 318 19.31 -24.19 15.55
N PHE A 319 19.65 -23.67 16.74
CA PHE A 319 20.44 -22.44 16.89
C PHE A 319 21.82 -22.50 16.21
N SER A 320 22.40 -23.68 16.03
CA SER A 320 23.69 -23.84 15.33
C SER A 320 23.61 -23.49 13.83
N ARG A 321 22.38 -23.42 13.30
CA ARG A 321 22.09 -23.11 11.89
C ARG A 321 21.50 -21.72 11.67
N ILE A 322 21.27 -20.96 12.72
CA ILE A 322 20.77 -19.59 12.60
C ILE A 322 21.89 -18.69 12.11
N LYS A 323 21.61 -17.85 11.11
CA LYS A 323 22.57 -16.85 10.63
C LYS A 323 22.94 -15.89 11.77
N PRO A 324 24.22 -15.56 11.99
CA PRO A 324 24.64 -14.73 13.13
C PRO A 324 23.87 -13.42 13.28
N TRP A 325 23.60 -12.73 12.16
CA TRP A 325 22.85 -11.47 12.16
C TRP A 325 21.39 -11.59 12.61
N TYR A 326 20.78 -12.79 12.60
CA TYR A 326 19.48 -13.00 13.25
C TYR A 326 19.64 -12.98 14.77
N LEU A 327 20.67 -13.64 15.31
CA LEU A 327 20.96 -13.71 16.73
C LEU A 327 21.27 -12.32 17.30
N ASP A 328 21.96 -11.50 16.53
CA ASP A 328 22.28 -10.10 16.89
C ASP A 328 21.09 -9.13 16.77
N GLY A 329 19.92 -9.61 16.32
CA GLY A 329 18.75 -8.77 16.10
C GLY A 329 18.86 -7.82 14.90
N HIS A 330 19.74 -8.13 13.94
CA HIS A 330 20.01 -7.27 12.78
C HIS A 330 19.10 -7.53 11.57
N ALA A 331 18.11 -8.43 11.67
CA ALA A 331 17.25 -8.81 10.55
C ALA A 331 16.52 -7.61 9.88
N ALA A 332 16.12 -6.61 10.65
CA ALA A 332 15.46 -5.41 10.12
C ALA A 332 16.36 -4.57 9.18
N TYR A 333 17.69 -4.69 9.32
CA TYR A 333 18.65 -3.98 8.45
C TYR A 333 18.88 -4.68 7.11
N LEU A 334 18.44 -5.93 6.96
CA LEU A 334 18.54 -6.69 5.70
C LEU A 334 17.18 -6.92 5.04
N ARG A 335 16.07 -6.80 5.78
CA ARG A 335 14.74 -7.02 5.22
C ARG A 335 14.48 -6.07 4.05
N GLN A 336 14.17 -6.65 2.88
CA GLN A 336 13.68 -5.90 1.74
C GLN A 336 12.20 -5.55 1.94
N SER A 337 11.85 -4.28 1.80
CA SER A 337 10.47 -3.79 1.85
C SER A 337 10.06 -3.23 0.48
N ILE A 338 9.03 -3.83 -0.13
CA ILE A 338 8.50 -3.50 -1.45
C ILE A 338 7.09 -2.93 -1.25
N LEU A 339 6.95 -1.64 -1.48
CA LEU A 339 5.76 -0.85 -1.22
C LEU A 339 5.13 -0.42 -2.55
N PHE A 340 3.87 -0.80 -2.78
CA PHE A 340 3.09 -0.42 -3.95
C PHE A 340 1.87 0.41 -3.54
N SER A 341 1.72 1.53 -4.23
CA SER A 341 0.57 2.43 -4.06
C SER A 341 0.26 3.14 -5.37
N THR A 342 -0.98 3.59 -5.54
CA THR A 342 -1.37 4.46 -6.66
C THR A 342 -0.74 5.86 -6.53
N TYR A 343 -0.59 6.32 -5.28
CA TYR A 343 -0.03 7.61 -4.92
C TYR A 343 0.58 7.58 -3.52
N GLU A 344 1.31 8.64 -3.17
CA GLU A 344 1.92 8.78 -1.86
C GLU A 344 1.04 9.58 -0.88
N THR A 345 1.09 9.20 0.39
CA THR A 345 0.47 9.91 1.51
C THR A 345 1.52 10.23 2.58
N PRO A 346 1.24 11.14 3.53
CA PRO A 346 2.12 11.38 4.67
C PRO A 346 2.47 10.10 5.45
N GLU A 347 1.51 9.21 5.66
CA GLU A 347 1.66 7.95 6.41
C GLU A 347 2.63 6.99 5.69
N THR A 348 2.38 6.77 4.39
CA THR A 348 3.21 5.88 3.57
C THR A 348 4.61 6.45 3.33
N ARG A 349 4.75 7.77 3.16
CA ARG A 349 6.04 8.45 3.08
C ARG A 349 6.79 8.39 4.42
N SER A 350 6.09 8.53 5.53
CA SER A 350 6.66 8.39 6.87
C SER A 350 7.20 6.98 7.09
N LEU A 351 6.42 5.95 6.72
CA LEU A 351 6.86 4.56 6.76
C LEU A 351 8.19 4.36 6.00
N PHE A 352 8.26 4.83 4.75
CA PHE A 352 9.47 4.74 3.92
C PHE A 352 10.68 5.48 4.50
N ASN A 353 10.44 6.68 5.06
CA ASN A 353 11.52 7.52 5.56
C ASN A 353 12.02 7.10 6.94
N GLN A 354 11.12 6.70 7.83
CA GLN A 354 11.39 6.58 9.27
C GLN A 354 11.50 5.13 9.75
N SER A 355 10.80 4.19 9.13
CA SER A 355 10.70 2.81 9.61
C SER A 355 11.60 1.83 8.86
N LEU A 356 11.93 2.14 7.60
CA LEU A 356 12.75 1.28 6.76
C LEU A 356 14.24 1.44 7.07
N LYS A 357 14.92 0.31 7.34
CA LYS A 357 16.29 0.24 7.85
C LYS A 357 17.28 -0.49 6.93
N ASN A 358 16.87 -0.83 5.70
CA ASN A 358 17.68 -1.67 4.85
C ASN A 358 19.03 -1.03 4.47
N VAL A 359 20.13 -1.65 4.86
CA VAL A 359 21.50 -1.12 4.64
C VAL A 359 21.93 -1.23 3.17
N ALA A 360 21.28 -2.06 2.35
CA ALA A 360 21.50 -2.06 0.91
C ALA A 360 21.01 -0.76 0.23
N GLY A 361 20.21 0.04 0.94
CA GLY A 361 19.62 1.26 0.44
C GLY A 361 18.13 1.12 0.11
N LYS A 362 17.54 2.27 -0.24
CA LYS A 362 16.12 2.38 -0.56
C LYS A 362 15.90 3.25 -1.79
N MET A 363 14.89 2.94 -2.56
CA MET A 363 14.52 3.63 -3.79
C MET A 363 13.04 3.99 -3.76
N ARG A 364 12.70 5.20 -4.22
CA ARG A 364 11.31 5.57 -4.46
C ARG A 364 11.14 6.18 -5.85
N THR A 365 10.00 5.94 -6.48
CA THR A 365 9.63 6.64 -7.72
C THR A 365 9.11 8.04 -7.43
N VAL A 366 9.30 8.96 -8.37
CA VAL A 366 8.75 10.31 -8.34
C VAL A 366 7.77 10.44 -9.49
N ARG A 367 6.51 10.72 -9.16
CA ARG A 367 5.46 10.99 -10.15
C ARG A 367 5.22 12.48 -10.26
N HIS A 368 5.13 12.97 -11.49
CA HIS A 368 4.60 14.30 -11.78
C HIS A 368 3.09 14.19 -12.03
N TRP A 369 2.31 15.07 -11.42
CA TRP A 369 0.85 15.05 -11.52
C TRP A 369 0.35 16.16 -12.44
N SER A 370 -0.53 15.77 -13.36
CA SER A 370 -1.39 16.70 -14.08
C SER A 370 -2.59 17.08 -13.20
N PRO A 371 -3.16 18.29 -13.36
CA PRO A 371 -4.41 18.65 -12.70
C PRO A 371 -5.54 17.69 -13.09
N VAL A 372 -6.49 17.49 -12.18
CA VAL A 372 -7.72 16.75 -12.50
C VAL A 372 -8.63 17.59 -13.38
N GLU A 373 -9.37 16.90 -14.26
CA GLU A 373 -10.40 17.53 -15.07
C GLU A 373 -11.62 17.85 -14.22
N VAL A 374 -12.16 19.05 -14.39
CA VAL A 374 -13.30 19.60 -13.63
C VAL A 374 -14.22 20.32 -14.61
N PRO A 375 -15.51 20.50 -14.27
CA PRO A 375 -16.45 21.26 -15.11
C PRO A 375 -15.93 22.66 -15.44
N GLU A 376 -16.14 23.08 -16.69
CA GLU A 376 -15.71 24.40 -17.18
C GLU A 376 -16.45 25.53 -16.44
N ASP A 377 -15.81 26.70 -16.37
CA ASP A 377 -16.34 27.94 -15.79
C ASP A 377 -16.77 27.88 -14.31
N LEU A 378 -16.44 26.79 -13.61
CA LEU A 378 -16.70 26.67 -12.17
C LEU A 378 -15.62 27.40 -11.35
N ASP A 379 -16.04 28.40 -10.56
CA ASP A 379 -15.16 29.14 -9.66
C ASP A 379 -14.70 28.27 -8.47
N GLN A 380 -13.40 27.97 -8.45
CA GLN A 380 -12.76 27.12 -7.45
C GLN A 380 -11.84 27.95 -6.56
N LYS A 381 -12.24 28.15 -5.30
CA LYS A 381 -11.45 28.94 -4.35
C LYS A 381 -10.63 28.06 -3.43
N PHE A 382 -9.31 28.07 -3.62
CA PHE A 382 -8.36 27.47 -2.69
C PHE A 382 -8.04 28.48 -1.59
N VAL A 383 -8.40 28.16 -0.35
CA VAL A 383 -8.25 29.04 0.81
C VAL A 383 -7.19 28.47 1.74
N GLN A 384 -6.04 29.13 1.77
CA GLN A 384 -4.96 28.76 2.69
C GLN A 384 -5.22 29.26 4.10
N PHE A 385 -4.84 28.46 5.10
CA PHE A 385 -4.70 28.93 6.48
C PHE A 385 -3.29 28.67 7.01
N ASP A 386 -2.85 29.53 7.92
CA ASP A 386 -1.49 29.50 8.43
C ASP A 386 -1.29 28.39 9.47
N CYS A 387 -0.35 27.50 9.18
CA CYS A 387 0.08 26.47 10.11
C CYS A 387 1.60 26.26 10.07
N SER A 388 2.27 26.60 11.17
CA SER A 388 3.72 26.43 11.29
C SER A 388 4.12 25.00 11.70
N ASN A 389 3.27 24.32 12.46
CA ASN A 389 3.55 23.03 13.10
C ASN A 389 2.45 22.01 12.77
N ILE A 390 2.85 20.85 12.24
CA ILE A 390 1.93 19.77 11.87
C ILE A 390 1.04 19.30 13.03
N LYS A 391 1.54 19.34 14.27
CA LYS A 391 0.77 18.88 15.44
C LYS A 391 -0.45 19.75 15.73
N ASP A 392 -0.35 21.05 15.43
CA ASP A 392 -1.40 22.02 15.69
C ASP A 392 -2.35 22.17 14.49
N GLU A 393 -2.04 21.50 13.37
CA GLU A 393 -2.73 21.65 12.09
C GLU A 393 -4.24 21.33 12.19
N PRO A 394 -4.66 20.20 12.79
CA PRO A 394 -6.09 19.90 12.91
C PRO A 394 -6.85 20.97 13.71
N ASP A 395 -6.23 21.50 14.77
CA ASP A 395 -6.82 22.53 15.62
C ASP A 395 -6.93 23.86 14.91
N LYS A 396 -5.89 24.26 14.18
CA LYS A 396 -5.89 25.49 13.38
C LYS A 396 -6.89 25.41 12.23
N ARG A 397 -6.96 24.29 11.52
CA ARG A 397 -7.94 24.04 10.46
C ARG A 397 -9.37 24.17 10.99
N PHE A 398 -9.67 23.46 12.08
CA PHE A 398 -10.98 23.51 12.71
C PHE A 398 -11.34 24.92 13.16
N THR A 399 -10.41 25.61 13.82
CA THR A 399 -10.61 27.00 14.28
C THR A 399 -10.86 27.95 13.11
N TYR A 400 -10.06 27.86 12.05
CA TYR A 400 -10.23 28.68 10.85
C TYR A 400 -11.59 28.40 10.18
N PHE A 401 -11.96 27.13 10.07
CA PHE A 401 -13.26 26.73 9.52
C PHE A 401 -14.43 27.34 10.29
N ILE A 402 -14.47 27.23 11.63
CA ILE A 402 -15.61 27.72 12.42
C ILE A 402 -15.64 29.26 12.58
N THR A 403 -14.49 29.94 12.44
CA THR A 403 -14.39 31.40 12.63
C THR A 403 -14.48 32.19 11.33
N GLN A 404 -13.96 31.65 10.23
CA GLN A 404 -13.87 32.36 8.94
C GLN A 404 -14.83 31.79 7.90
N ILE A 405 -14.86 30.47 7.74
CA ILE A 405 -15.58 29.83 6.64
C ILE A 405 -17.07 29.64 6.95
N LEU A 406 -17.37 28.92 8.04
CA LEU A 406 -18.74 28.58 8.41
C LEU A 406 -19.63 29.82 8.62
N PRO A 407 -19.20 30.89 9.32
CA PRO A 407 -20.02 32.09 9.49
C PRO A 407 -20.34 32.78 8.16
N THR A 408 -19.40 32.78 7.21
CA THR A 408 -19.60 33.37 5.88
C THR A 408 -20.67 32.60 5.09
N ILE A 409 -20.70 31.28 5.20
CA ILE A 409 -21.71 30.43 4.55
C ILE A 409 -23.08 30.65 5.19
N LEU A 410 -23.15 30.67 6.53
CA LEU A 410 -24.41 30.84 7.26
C LEU A 410 -25.06 32.22 7.05
N LYS A 411 -24.27 33.28 6.88
CA LYS A 411 -24.77 34.64 6.63
C LYS A 411 -25.32 34.84 5.22
N SER A 412 -24.93 34.00 4.26
CA SER A 412 -25.37 34.13 2.87
C SER A 412 -26.72 33.46 2.68
N ALA A 413 -27.72 34.22 2.22
CA ALA A 413 -29.03 33.68 1.86
C ALA A 413 -28.96 32.66 0.70
N VAL A 414 -27.91 32.73 -0.14
CA VAL A 414 -27.67 31.83 -1.27
C VAL A 414 -26.84 30.61 -0.85
N GLN A 415 -25.86 30.79 0.05
CA GLN A 415 -24.96 29.69 0.48
C GLN A 415 -25.46 28.92 1.71
N SER A 416 -26.50 29.39 2.39
CA SER A 416 -27.05 28.74 3.59
C SER A 416 -27.98 27.55 3.30
N ALA A 417 -28.21 27.23 2.02
CA ALA A 417 -28.96 26.07 1.56
C ALA A 417 -28.07 25.15 0.71
N ASN A 418 -28.34 23.84 0.77
CA ASN A 418 -27.77 22.84 -0.14
C ASN A 418 -26.23 22.80 -0.15
N THR A 419 -25.63 22.91 1.04
CA THR A 419 -24.18 22.91 1.26
C THR A 419 -23.66 21.55 1.66
N VAL A 420 -22.73 21.01 0.88
CA VAL A 420 -21.95 19.81 1.23
C VAL A 420 -20.62 20.23 1.85
N ILE A 421 -20.29 19.62 2.99
CA ILE A 421 -18.98 19.72 3.60
C ILE A 421 -18.31 18.36 3.50
N PHE A 422 -17.30 18.27 2.63
CA PHE A 422 -16.48 17.08 2.45
C PHE A 422 -15.34 17.09 3.46
N ILE A 423 -15.19 16.00 4.22
CA ILE A 423 -14.24 15.90 5.33
C ILE A 423 -13.36 14.65 5.15
N PRO A 424 -12.06 14.82 4.83
CA PRO A 424 -11.14 13.69 4.63
C PRO A 424 -10.95 12.82 5.89
N SER A 425 -10.82 13.46 7.07
CA SER A 425 -10.50 12.81 8.33
C SER A 425 -11.75 12.52 9.18
N TYR A 426 -11.88 11.29 9.68
CA TYR A 426 -12.97 10.93 10.62
C TYR A 426 -12.89 11.72 11.93
N PHE A 427 -11.68 11.98 12.42
CA PHE A 427 -11.49 12.76 13.65
C PHE A 427 -11.99 14.20 13.48
N ASP A 428 -11.70 14.83 12.34
CA ASP A 428 -12.23 16.17 12.03
C ASP A 428 -13.73 16.15 11.80
N PHE A 429 -14.26 15.09 11.18
CA PHE A 429 -15.70 14.90 11.02
C PHE A 429 -16.41 14.91 12.38
N ILE A 430 -15.88 14.21 13.39
CA ILE A 430 -16.44 14.23 14.74
C ILE A 430 -16.48 15.67 15.28
N ARG A 431 -15.38 16.43 15.12
CA ARG A 431 -15.28 17.82 15.61
C ARG A 431 -16.32 18.73 14.94
N VAL A 432 -16.40 18.68 13.61
CA VAL A 432 -17.35 19.47 12.81
C VAL A 432 -18.79 19.09 13.16
N ARG A 433 -19.11 17.79 13.20
CA ARG A 433 -20.44 17.29 13.59
C ARG A 433 -20.85 17.78 14.98
N ASN A 434 -19.96 17.67 15.96
CA ASN A 434 -20.24 18.08 17.33
C ASN A 434 -20.44 19.60 17.43
N HIS A 435 -19.66 20.39 16.68
CA HIS A 435 -19.88 21.83 16.58
C HIS A 435 -21.25 22.15 15.98
N PHE A 436 -21.64 21.52 14.87
CA PHE A 436 -22.94 21.72 14.23
C PHE A 436 -24.11 21.40 15.19
N ARG A 437 -24.00 20.31 15.95
CA ARG A 437 -24.98 19.97 17.00
C ARG A 437 -25.05 21.04 18.08
N LYS A 438 -23.90 21.46 18.63
CA LYS A 438 -23.82 22.47 19.70
C LYS A 438 -24.38 23.82 19.25
N SER A 439 -24.14 24.20 18.00
CA SER A 439 -24.60 25.44 17.39
C SER A 439 -26.03 25.33 16.82
N SER A 440 -26.74 24.21 17.04
CA SER A 440 -28.11 23.96 16.54
C SER A 440 -28.29 24.15 15.03
N ILE A 441 -27.24 23.90 14.25
CA ILE A 441 -27.29 23.97 12.78
C ILE A 441 -28.06 22.74 12.27
N SER A 442 -28.94 22.93 11.28
CA SER A 442 -29.68 21.81 10.68
C SER A 442 -28.83 21.09 9.63
N PHE A 443 -28.50 19.83 9.87
CA PHE A 443 -27.66 19.04 8.96
C PHE A 443 -28.04 17.56 8.93
N THR A 444 -27.48 16.85 7.96
CA THR A 444 -27.46 15.39 7.88
C THR A 444 -26.05 14.89 7.56
N VAL A 445 -25.84 13.58 7.62
CA VAL A 445 -24.52 12.95 7.58
C VAL A 445 -24.52 11.76 6.63
N LEU A 446 -23.42 11.63 5.89
CA LEU A 446 -23.02 10.40 5.22
C LEU A 446 -21.60 10.04 5.67
N SER A 447 -21.51 9.07 6.58
CA SER A 447 -20.26 8.55 7.13
C SER A 447 -20.18 7.03 7.00
N GLU A 448 -19.01 6.46 7.25
CA GLU A 448 -18.76 5.01 7.27
C GLU A 448 -19.74 4.22 8.15
N ASP A 449 -20.25 4.85 9.22
CA ASP A 449 -21.22 4.26 10.16
C ASP A 449 -22.67 4.31 9.64
N SER A 450 -22.93 4.93 8.48
CA SER A 450 -24.29 5.15 7.98
C SER A 450 -24.89 3.87 7.38
N THR A 451 -26.05 3.47 7.88
CA THR A 451 -26.81 2.34 7.31
C THR A 451 -27.43 2.69 5.97
N ASN A 452 -27.81 1.71 5.14
CA ASN A 452 -28.49 1.99 3.86
C ASN A 452 -29.77 2.81 4.03
N GLN A 453 -30.50 2.61 5.14
CA GLN A 453 -31.69 3.39 5.45
C GLN A 453 -31.34 4.84 5.78
N ASP A 454 -30.32 5.07 6.60
CA ASP A 454 -29.87 6.41 6.96
C ASP A 454 -29.30 7.16 5.77
N ILE A 455 -28.53 6.47 4.91
CA ILE A 455 -28.02 7.02 3.65
C ILE A 455 -29.17 7.52 2.79
N SER A 456 -30.21 6.69 2.59
CA SER A 456 -31.36 7.08 1.77
C SER A 456 -32.10 8.28 2.37
N ARG A 457 -32.33 8.28 3.70
CA ARG A 457 -33.01 9.39 4.40
C ARG A 457 -32.20 10.68 4.36
N ALA A 458 -30.89 10.59 4.57
CA ALA A 458 -29.97 11.73 4.55
C ALA A 458 -29.94 12.39 3.16
N ARG A 459 -29.74 11.59 2.11
CA ARG A 459 -29.73 12.08 0.72
C ARG A 459 -31.07 12.74 0.35
N GLN A 460 -32.19 12.13 0.70
CA GLN A 460 -33.51 12.72 0.43
C GLN A 460 -33.70 14.04 1.19
N ALA A 461 -33.39 14.06 2.49
CA ALA A 461 -33.57 15.25 3.32
C ALA A 461 -32.68 16.42 2.89
N PHE A 462 -31.48 16.13 2.37
CA PHE A 462 -30.60 17.13 1.78
C PHE A 462 -31.16 17.64 0.44
N PHE A 463 -31.52 16.72 -0.46
CA PHE A 463 -32.04 17.07 -1.79
C PHE A 463 -33.30 17.95 -1.71
N THR A 464 -34.24 17.64 -0.81
CA THR A 464 -35.45 18.47 -0.63
C THR A 464 -35.22 19.73 0.20
N GLY A 465 -34.00 20.05 0.61
CA GLY A 465 -33.67 21.23 1.43
C GLY A 465 -34.11 21.15 2.90
N LYS A 466 -34.72 20.03 3.35
CA LYS A 466 -35.14 19.85 4.75
C LYS A 466 -33.95 19.90 5.71
N ARG A 467 -32.79 19.43 5.25
CA ARG A 467 -31.50 19.55 5.92
C ARG A 467 -30.55 20.31 4.99
N PRO A 468 -30.29 21.61 5.23
CA PRO A 468 -29.50 22.44 4.30
C PRO A 468 -28.03 22.05 4.23
N PHE A 469 -27.49 21.39 5.26
CA PHE A 469 -26.11 20.92 5.28
C PHE A 469 -26.01 19.41 5.23
N LEU A 470 -25.05 18.91 4.45
CA LEU A 470 -24.68 17.50 4.39
C LEU A 470 -23.18 17.36 4.68
N LEU A 471 -22.84 16.68 5.77
CA LEU A 471 -21.45 16.31 6.09
C LEU A 471 -21.15 14.96 5.45
N VAL A 472 -20.08 14.88 4.65
CA VAL A 472 -19.67 13.64 3.98
C VAL A 472 -18.23 13.31 4.36
N THR A 473 -17.98 12.09 4.84
CA THR A 473 -16.60 11.62 5.07
C THR A 473 -16.01 11.06 3.78
N GLU A 474 -14.71 11.24 3.56
CA GLU A 474 -14.03 10.64 2.41
C GLU A 474 -14.16 9.11 2.41
N ARG A 475 -14.03 8.49 3.60
CA ARG A 475 -14.17 7.05 3.77
C ARG A 475 -15.56 6.55 3.34
N PHE A 476 -16.63 7.28 3.64
CA PHE A 476 -17.95 6.94 3.12
C PHE A 476 -17.96 6.92 1.59
N HIS A 477 -17.44 7.96 0.95
CA HIS A 477 -17.43 8.08 -0.50
C HIS A 477 -16.54 7.05 -1.17
N PHE A 478 -15.42 6.69 -0.53
CA PHE A 478 -14.52 5.62 -0.97
C PHE A 478 -15.26 4.29 -1.12
N TYR A 479 -15.98 3.82 -0.08
CA TYR A 479 -16.67 2.54 -0.14
C TYR A 479 -17.98 2.58 -0.95
N ARG A 480 -18.74 3.67 -0.86
CA ARG A 480 -20.14 3.69 -1.36
C ARG A 480 -20.33 4.38 -2.70
N ARG A 481 -19.46 5.31 -3.06
CA ARG A 481 -19.44 6.04 -4.34
C ARG A 481 -20.80 6.58 -4.82
N TYR A 482 -21.63 7.08 -3.89
CA TYR A 482 -22.94 7.64 -4.26
C TYR A 482 -22.79 9.00 -4.95
N LYS A 483 -23.51 9.18 -6.06
CA LYS A 483 -23.74 10.51 -6.66
C LYS A 483 -24.69 11.32 -5.76
N ILE A 484 -24.28 12.52 -5.39
CA ILE A 484 -25.01 13.38 -4.43
C ILE A 484 -25.66 14.54 -5.18
N ARG A 485 -26.99 14.51 -5.33
CA ARG A 485 -27.76 15.56 -6.01
C ARG A 485 -28.12 16.70 -5.06
N GLY A 486 -28.52 17.84 -5.63
CA GLY A 486 -28.98 19.01 -4.91
C GLY A 486 -27.84 19.81 -4.29
N ILE A 487 -26.63 19.79 -4.86
CA ILE A 487 -25.49 20.53 -4.33
C ILE A 487 -25.46 21.92 -4.98
N ARG A 488 -25.38 22.98 -4.16
CA ARG A 488 -25.13 24.36 -4.63
C ARG A 488 -23.83 24.94 -4.06
N ASN A 489 -23.38 24.43 -2.91
CA ASN A 489 -22.16 24.89 -2.28
C ASN A 489 -21.33 23.69 -1.84
N LEU A 490 -20.07 23.67 -2.28
CA LEU A 490 -19.09 22.66 -1.94
C LEU A 490 -18.01 23.26 -1.06
N VAL A 491 -17.81 22.65 0.11
CA VAL A 491 -16.74 23.02 1.03
C VAL A 491 -15.92 21.79 1.34
N PHE A 492 -14.72 21.74 0.82
CA PHE A 492 -13.74 20.75 1.20
C PHE A 492 -13.05 21.24 2.47
N PHE A 493 -13.40 20.66 3.62
CA PHE A 493 -12.74 20.94 4.90
C PHE A 493 -11.23 20.64 4.83
N GLY A 494 -10.87 19.69 3.98
CA GLY A 494 -9.53 19.53 3.41
C GLY A 494 -9.61 18.92 2.03
N PRO A 495 -8.54 19.03 1.22
CA PRO A 495 -8.49 18.36 -0.07
C PRO A 495 -8.66 16.83 0.13
N PRO A 496 -9.37 16.12 -0.75
CA PRO A 496 -9.44 14.66 -0.70
C PRO A 496 -8.09 13.99 -0.90
N ASP A 497 -7.88 12.81 -0.30
CA ASP A 497 -6.71 11.98 -0.63
C ASP A 497 -6.78 11.47 -2.08
N HIS A 498 -7.97 11.05 -2.50
CA HIS A 498 -8.25 10.62 -3.87
C HIS A 498 -8.70 11.81 -4.72
N ALA A 499 -7.82 12.28 -5.61
CA ALA A 499 -8.08 13.51 -6.37
C ALA A 499 -9.30 13.43 -7.29
N GLN A 500 -9.66 12.24 -7.79
CA GLN A 500 -10.87 12.05 -8.58
C GLN A 500 -12.16 12.34 -7.78
N PHE A 501 -12.11 12.32 -6.45
CA PHE A 501 -13.27 12.62 -5.61
C PHE A 501 -13.56 14.11 -5.66
N TYR A 502 -12.52 14.94 -5.76
CA TYR A 502 -12.67 16.38 -5.97
C TYR A 502 -13.45 16.67 -7.27
N ALA A 503 -13.00 16.10 -8.40
CA ALA A 503 -13.66 16.24 -9.69
C ALA A 503 -15.12 15.74 -9.66
N GLU A 504 -15.36 14.58 -9.06
CA GLU A 504 -16.70 14.03 -8.94
C GLU A 504 -17.65 14.95 -8.17
N PHE A 505 -17.25 15.41 -6.98
CA PHE A 505 -18.09 16.30 -6.19
C PHE A 505 -18.38 17.61 -6.91
N LEU A 506 -17.43 18.14 -7.70
CA LEU A 506 -17.66 19.32 -8.54
C LEU A 506 -18.60 19.04 -9.71
N SER A 507 -18.66 17.80 -10.21
CA SER A 507 -19.58 17.44 -11.30
C SER A 507 -21.02 17.16 -10.84
N TYR A 508 -21.21 16.75 -9.58
CA TYR A 508 -22.52 16.35 -9.08
C TYR A 508 -23.64 17.42 -9.08
N PRO A 509 -23.36 18.73 -8.90
CA PRO A 509 -24.37 19.78 -9.09
C PRO A 509 -25.07 19.70 -10.44
N PHE A 510 -24.34 19.35 -11.50
CA PHE A 510 -24.84 19.30 -12.89
C PHE A 510 -25.60 18.01 -13.23
N LEU A 511 -25.88 17.17 -12.22
CA LEU A 511 -26.84 16.07 -12.35
C LEU A 511 -28.29 16.56 -12.22
N ASP A 512 -28.48 17.77 -11.71
CA ASP A 512 -29.78 18.43 -11.65
C ASP A 512 -29.97 19.27 -12.91
N GLU A 513 -31.17 19.20 -13.48
CA GLU A 513 -31.56 20.06 -14.60
C GLU A 513 -31.56 21.53 -14.12
N ASP A 514 -31.21 22.46 -15.01
CA ASP A 514 -31.19 23.92 -14.75
C ASP A 514 -30.14 24.40 -13.71
N VAL A 515 -28.97 23.75 -13.64
CA VAL A 515 -27.83 24.23 -12.84
C VAL A 515 -26.73 24.77 -13.75
N GLU A 516 -26.44 26.07 -13.63
CA GLU A 516 -25.32 26.69 -14.32
C GLU A 516 -24.07 26.76 -13.41
N PRO A 517 -22.84 26.82 -13.96
CA PRO A 517 -21.63 26.93 -13.14
C PRO A 517 -21.62 28.13 -12.18
N SER A 518 -22.30 29.22 -12.56
CA SER A 518 -22.49 30.44 -11.76
C SER A 518 -23.32 30.21 -10.49
N ASP A 519 -24.17 29.19 -10.47
CA ASP A 519 -25.01 28.82 -9.31
C ASP A 519 -24.25 28.01 -8.26
N VAL A 520 -23.04 27.57 -8.58
CA VAL A 520 -22.27 26.64 -7.77
C VAL A 520 -21.04 27.32 -7.22
N THR A 521 -20.80 27.18 -5.91
CA THR A 521 -19.57 27.67 -5.29
C THR A 521 -18.73 26.51 -4.76
N SER A 522 -17.41 26.58 -4.95
CA SER A 522 -16.45 25.60 -4.42
C SER A 522 -15.35 26.28 -3.60
N ARG A 523 -15.12 25.77 -2.38
CA ARG A 523 -14.03 26.21 -1.50
C ARG A 523 -13.25 25.03 -0.98
N VAL A 524 -11.92 25.10 -1.06
CA VAL A 524 -10.99 24.08 -0.53
C VAL A 524 -10.11 24.70 0.53
N LEU A 525 -10.26 24.28 1.79
CA LEU A 525 -9.35 24.69 2.85
C LEU A 525 -8.07 23.86 2.78
N TYR A 526 -6.91 24.51 2.80
CA TYR A 526 -5.64 23.80 2.80
C TYR A 526 -4.57 24.49 3.64
N SER A 527 -3.57 23.71 4.03
CA SER A 527 -2.30 24.22 4.57
C SER A 527 -1.12 23.65 3.78
N LYS A 528 0.09 24.12 4.07
CA LYS A 528 1.33 23.57 3.49
C LYS A 528 1.52 22.07 3.71
N PHE A 529 0.84 21.50 4.70
CA PHE A 529 0.92 20.08 5.02
C PHE A 529 0.03 19.20 4.13
N ASP A 530 -0.87 19.79 3.34
CA ASP A 530 -1.71 19.08 2.36
C ASP A 530 -1.02 18.85 1.01
N TRP A 531 0.28 19.11 0.90
CA TRP A 531 1.05 19.05 -0.35
C TRP A 531 0.67 17.88 -1.25
N PHE A 532 0.70 16.65 -0.72
CA PHE A 532 0.44 15.45 -1.50
C PHE A 532 -0.96 15.43 -2.11
N ARG A 533 -1.96 15.90 -1.35
CA ARG A 533 -3.36 15.94 -1.81
C ARG A 533 -3.56 17.03 -2.86
N LEU A 534 -3.01 18.22 -2.62
CA LEU A 534 -3.07 19.35 -3.56
C LEU A 534 -2.36 19.02 -4.88
N GLU A 535 -1.17 18.44 -4.82
CA GLU A 535 -0.38 18.06 -6.00
C GLU A 535 -1.18 17.14 -6.94
N ARG A 536 -1.99 16.22 -6.39
CA ARG A 536 -2.83 15.35 -7.20
C ARG A 536 -4.04 16.06 -7.81
N ILE A 537 -4.54 17.12 -7.17
CA ILE A 537 -5.74 17.85 -7.60
C ILE A 537 -5.37 18.92 -8.63
N VAL A 538 -4.45 19.83 -8.29
CA VAL A 538 -4.08 20.97 -9.14
C VAL A 538 -2.80 20.74 -9.95
N GLY A 539 -2.28 19.52 -9.92
CA GLY A 539 -1.00 19.15 -10.52
C GLY A 539 0.20 19.68 -9.75
N THR A 540 1.38 19.11 -10.02
CA THR A 540 2.63 19.47 -9.32
C THR A 540 2.99 20.95 -9.49
N LYS A 541 2.75 21.52 -10.68
CA LYS A 541 3.00 22.95 -10.94
C LYS A 541 2.04 23.85 -10.16
N GLY A 542 0.74 23.54 -10.20
CA GLY A 542 -0.29 24.32 -9.50
C GLY A 542 -0.11 24.26 -7.98
N ALA A 543 0.19 23.08 -7.43
CA ALA A 543 0.45 22.93 -6.00
C ALA A 543 1.67 23.73 -5.56
N THR A 544 2.74 23.75 -6.36
CA THR A 544 3.92 24.59 -6.09
C THR A 544 3.55 26.06 -6.00
N GLN A 545 2.68 26.55 -6.89
CA GLN A 545 2.23 27.93 -6.89
C GLN A 545 1.33 28.23 -5.68
N LEU A 546 0.37 27.36 -5.36
CA LEU A 546 -0.51 27.53 -4.19
C LEU A 546 0.27 27.61 -2.89
N ILE A 547 1.28 26.76 -2.71
CA ILE A 547 2.11 26.78 -1.49
C ILE A 547 3.04 28.00 -1.45
N ARG A 548 3.58 28.45 -2.59
CA ARG A 548 4.44 29.64 -2.63
C ARG A 548 3.68 30.95 -2.44
N ASN A 549 2.46 31.03 -2.97
CA ASN A 549 1.66 32.26 -2.95
C ASN A 549 0.92 32.49 -1.62
N GLY A 550 0.84 31.49 -0.75
CA GLY A 550 0.37 31.69 0.62
C GLY A 550 1.47 31.68 1.68
N VAL A 551 2.69 32.10 1.30
CA VAL A 551 3.75 32.53 2.24
C VAL A 551 3.89 34.04 2.17
#